data_AF-A0A939C2N2-F1
#
_entry.id   AF-A0A939C2N2-F1
#
_cell.length_a   1.000
_cell.length_b   1.000
_cell.length_c   1.000
_cell.angle_alpha   90.00
_cell.angle_beta   90.00
_cell.angle_gamma   90.00
#
_symmetry.space_group_name_H-M   'P 1'
#
loop_
_entity.id
_entity.type
_entity.pdbx_description
1 polymer ?
#
loop_
_entity_poly.entity_id
_entity_poly.type
_entity_poly.pdbx_seq_one_letter_code
_entity_poly.pdbx_strand_id
1 'polypeptide(L)'
;MTVTRPDLVAVTIPGPVVTGIPVILRMRARGPFSLGAAARFSEEFPAGQGGGDEPRLDLAFPADRGGSAVGVRVTQDGADVIARVVADPGGVSPADVRGQVERILALDVDGTGFLAVGEHDPVVGELQRRRPGLRPVQFHSPYEAAAWAIIGQRIRMTQAAVIRTRIAERLGETMDFGDRTLPAFPAPGRLAELGEFPGLTGRKIDQLRALGRAADEGLLDAAELRALPVEEALTHLRALPGVGPFSAELVLLRGAGHPDVFPAHEKRLHRAMAALYDLGEDPSLDALRAVADGWRPYRTWTALLLRVWLEDQTHEIATGRRVMDLPDRVDPDR
;
A
#
# COMPACT_ATOMS: atom_id res chain seq x y z
N MET A 1 19.36 -59.86 -36.93
CA MET A 1 20.23 -60.03 -35.76
C MET A 1 20.65 -58.63 -35.30
N THR A 2 20.10 -58.12 -34.20
CA THR A 2 20.57 -58.21 -32.79
C THR A 2 21.65 -57.16 -32.43
N VAL A 3 21.30 -56.22 -31.51
CA VAL A 3 22.15 -55.33 -30.66
C VAL A 3 23.12 -54.34 -31.40
N THR A 4 23.50 -53.14 -30.93
CA THR A 4 23.36 -52.45 -29.61
C THR A 4 23.30 -50.90 -29.78
N ARG A 5 22.66 -50.20 -28.83
CA ARG A 5 22.82 -48.76 -28.48
C ARG A 5 24.26 -48.43 -27.99
N PRO A 6 24.72 -47.18 -27.77
CA PRO A 6 23.97 -45.95 -27.43
C PRO A 6 24.45 -44.69 -28.21
N ASP A 7 24.21 -43.41 -27.86
CA ASP A 7 23.53 -42.75 -26.72
C ASP A 7 22.95 -41.36 -27.11
N LEU A 8 22.09 -40.77 -26.28
CA LEU A 8 21.86 -39.32 -26.17
C LEU A 8 21.05 -39.00 -24.89
N VAL A 9 21.75 -38.53 -23.85
CA VAL A 9 21.17 -38.19 -22.55
C VAL A 9 20.30 -36.95 -22.67
N ALA A 10 18.99 -37.12 -22.48
CA ALA A 10 18.10 -36.01 -22.18
C ALA A 10 18.40 -35.53 -20.74
N VAL A 11 19.15 -34.43 -20.62
CA VAL A 11 19.40 -33.79 -19.32
C VAL A 11 18.11 -33.11 -18.87
N THR A 12 17.31 -33.81 -18.07
CA THR A 12 16.19 -33.22 -17.35
C THR A 12 16.73 -32.30 -16.26
N ILE A 13 16.83 -31.00 -16.56
CA ILE A 13 16.99 -29.96 -15.54
C ILE A 13 15.64 -29.85 -14.81
N PRO A 14 15.59 -30.01 -13.47
CA PRO A 14 14.37 -29.79 -12.71
C PRO A 14 14.11 -28.28 -12.55
N GLY A 15 13.56 -27.66 -13.59
CA GLY A 15 12.88 -26.37 -13.45
C GLY A 15 11.48 -26.58 -12.85
N PRO A 16 10.99 -25.69 -11.97
CA PRO A 16 9.63 -25.77 -11.47
C PRO A 16 8.62 -25.65 -12.62
N VAL A 17 7.58 -26.48 -12.56
CA VAL A 17 6.65 -26.69 -13.65
C VAL A 17 5.63 -25.55 -13.72
N VAL A 18 5.75 -24.67 -14.71
CA VAL A 18 4.68 -23.71 -15.06
C VAL A 18 3.65 -24.41 -15.95
N THR A 19 2.87 -25.33 -15.37
CA THR A 19 1.66 -25.89 -16.01
C THR A 19 0.42 -25.18 -15.49
N GLY A 20 0.08 -24.08 -16.13
CA GLY A 20 -1.18 -23.37 -15.94
C GLY A 20 -1.44 -22.45 -17.12
N ILE A 21 -2.70 -22.32 -17.52
CA ILE A 21 -3.11 -21.19 -18.36
C ILE A 21 -2.86 -19.92 -17.53
N PRO A 22 -2.16 -18.89 -18.05
CA PRO A 22 -1.85 -17.70 -17.27
C PRO A 22 -3.15 -17.03 -16.82
N VAL A 23 -3.30 -16.87 -15.50
CA VAL A 23 -4.48 -16.18 -14.92
C VAL A 23 -4.34 -14.69 -15.21
N ILE A 24 -5.20 -14.20 -16.11
CA ILE A 24 -5.26 -12.79 -16.52
C ILE A 24 -6.57 -12.18 -16.03
N LEU A 25 -6.45 -11.16 -15.19
CA LEU A 25 -7.53 -10.45 -14.53
C LEU A 25 -7.64 -9.05 -15.14
N ARG A 26 -8.64 -8.84 -16.02
CA ARG A 26 -8.97 -7.50 -16.52
C ARG A 26 -9.89 -6.79 -15.53
N MET A 27 -9.43 -5.69 -14.97
CA MET A 27 -10.13 -4.78 -14.05
C MET A 27 -10.36 -3.46 -14.78
N ARG A 28 -11.24 -2.58 -14.29
CA ARG A 28 -11.52 -1.29 -14.93
C ARG A 28 -11.58 -0.18 -13.91
N ALA A 29 -10.79 0.88 -14.13
CA ALA A 29 -10.86 2.07 -13.29
C ALA A 29 -12.14 2.86 -13.59
N ARG A 30 -12.96 3.11 -12.55
CA ARG A 30 -14.10 4.04 -12.62
C ARG A 30 -13.62 5.45 -12.29
N GLY A 31 -13.61 6.34 -13.27
CA GLY A 31 -13.00 7.68 -13.16
C GLY A 31 -11.47 7.67 -13.42
N PRO A 32 -10.78 8.81 -13.29
CA PRO A 32 -9.37 8.94 -13.65
C PRO A 32 -8.45 7.98 -12.87
N PHE A 33 -7.49 7.37 -13.57
CA PHE A 33 -6.47 6.50 -12.99
C PHE A 33 -5.24 6.43 -13.90
N SER A 34 -4.05 6.44 -13.31
CA SER A 34 -2.78 6.20 -13.99
C SER A 34 -1.93 5.21 -13.20
N LEU A 35 -1.66 4.05 -13.81
CA LEU A 35 -0.75 3.04 -13.27
C LEU A 35 0.69 3.58 -13.21
N GLY A 36 1.09 4.44 -14.15
CA GLY A 36 2.40 5.12 -14.09
C GLY A 36 2.52 6.05 -12.88
N ALA A 37 1.45 6.79 -12.55
CA ALA A 37 1.42 7.59 -11.32
C ALA A 37 1.44 6.71 -10.06
N ALA A 38 0.73 5.57 -10.09
CA ALA A 38 0.75 4.59 -9.00
C ALA A 38 2.14 3.95 -8.82
N ALA A 39 2.82 3.58 -9.91
CA ALA A 39 4.16 3.00 -9.88
C ALA A 39 5.19 3.98 -9.33
N ARG A 40 5.21 5.23 -9.83
CA ARG A 40 6.08 6.28 -9.28
C ARG A 40 5.82 6.53 -7.79
N PHE A 41 4.56 6.58 -7.36
CA PHE A 41 4.24 6.69 -5.92
C PHE A 41 4.78 5.50 -5.10
N SER A 42 4.71 4.27 -5.62
CA SER A 42 5.28 3.08 -4.97
C SER A 42 6.82 3.14 -4.87
N GLU A 43 7.49 3.64 -5.91
CA GLU A 43 8.96 3.80 -5.93
C GLU A 43 9.42 4.93 -4.99
N GLU A 44 8.66 6.03 -4.92
CA GLU A 44 8.89 7.16 -4.00
C GLU A 44 8.64 6.76 -2.52
N PHE A 45 7.78 5.79 -2.24
CA PHE A 45 7.37 5.40 -0.89
C PHE A 45 8.28 4.31 -0.28
N PRO A 46 8.96 4.51 0.88
CA PRO A 46 9.93 3.54 1.40
C PRO A 46 9.40 2.14 1.75
N ALA A 47 8.10 1.97 1.94
CA ALA A 47 7.48 0.66 2.15
C ALA A 47 6.72 0.13 0.93
N GLY A 48 6.77 0.85 -0.20
CA GLY A 48 6.21 0.42 -1.46
C GLY A 48 6.89 -0.85 -1.99
N GLN A 49 6.20 -1.50 -2.92
CA GLN A 49 6.76 -2.55 -3.77
C GLN A 49 6.45 -2.20 -5.22
N GLY A 50 7.22 -2.82 -6.11
CA GLY A 50 7.19 -2.56 -7.53
C GLY A 50 8.30 -1.62 -7.94
N GLY A 51 9.03 -2.05 -8.96
CA GLY A 51 9.96 -1.23 -9.72
C GLY A 51 10.19 -1.92 -11.05
N GLY A 52 10.22 -1.15 -12.12
CA GLY A 52 10.34 -1.69 -13.47
C GLY A 52 9.92 -0.64 -14.48
N ASP A 53 10.43 -0.77 -15.69
CA ASP A 53 10.25 0.24 -16.75
C ASP A 53 8.76 0.59 -16.95
N GLU A 54 8.44 1.88 -16.95
CA GLU A 54 7.05 2.36 -17.08
C GLU A 54 6.38 1.76 -18.34
N PRO A 55 5.09 1.35 -18.30
CA PRO A 55 4.13 1.47 -17.19
C PRO A 55 3.75 0.09 -16.62
N ARG A 56 4.66 -0.56 -15.86
CA ARG A 56 4.38 -1.83 -15.16
C ARG A 56 4.53 -1.71 -13.64
N LEU A 57 3.76 -2.51 -12.90
CA LEU A 57 3.88 -2.63 -11.45
C LEU A 57 3.88 -4.11 -11.04
N ASP A 58 4.94 -4.56 -10.38
CA ASP A 58 5.08 -5.92 -9.87
C ASP A 58 4.81 -5.95 -8.36
N LEU A 59 3.85 -6.77 -7.94
CA LEU A 59 3.35 -6.87 -6.56
C LEU A 59 3.56 -8.29 -6.02
N ALA A 60 4.19 -8.43 -4.86
CA ALA A 60 4.35 -9.72 -4.18
C ALA A 60 3.75 -9.62 -2.76
N PHE A 61 2.67 -10.36 -2.50
CA PHE A 61 1.91 -10.21 -1.25
C PHE A 61 1.29 -11.51 -0.75
N PRO A 62 1.18 -11.71 0.59
CA PRO A 62 0.33 -12.75 1.15
C PRO A 62 -1.12 -12.45 0.78
N ALA A 63 -1.82 -13.43 0.21
CA ALA A 63 -3.24 -13.30 -0.06
C ALA A 63 -4.02 -13.16 1.25
N ASP A 64 -5.01 -12.27 1.31
CA ASP A 64 -5.87 -12.11 2.50
C ASP A 64 -6.57 -13.42 2.91
N ARG A 65 -6.76 -14.33 1.94
CA ARG A 65 -7.39 -15.64 2.10
C ARG A 65 -6.53 -16.71 1.46
N GLY A 66 -6.42 -17.86 2.12
CA GLY A 66 -5.57 -18.98 1.70
C GLY A 66 -4.14 -18.95 2.25
N GLY A 67 -3.65 -17.78 2.70
CA GLY A 67 -2.40 -17.65 3.45
C GLY A 67 -1.10 -17.74 2.63
N SER A 68 -1.15 -18.30 1.41
CA SER A 68 -0.04 -18.30 0.45
C SER A 68 0.19 -16.92 -0.18
N ALA A 69 1.44 -16.62 -0.50
CA ALA A 69 1.80 -15.43 -1.26
C ALA A 69 1.50 -15.57 -2.76
N VAL A 70 1.18 -14.45 -3.41
CA VAL A 70 1.00 -14.37 -4.86
C VAL A 70 1.87 -13.27 -5.46
N GLY A 71 2.40 -13.54 -6.65
CA GLY A 71 3.12 -12.60 -7.50
C GLY A 71 2.22 -12.14 -8.64
N VAL A 72 1.96 -10.84 -8.73
CA VAL A 72 1.08 -10.23 -9.74
C VAL A 72 1.81 -9.12 -10.49
N ARG A 73 1.90 -9.25 -11.81
CA ARG A 73 2.38 -8.20 -12.73
C ARG A 73 1.19 -7.43 -13.29
N VAL A 74 1.16 -6.13 -13.04
CA VAL A 74 0.08 -5.22 -13.46
C VAL A 74 0.54 -4.32 -14.60
N THR A 75 -0.28 -4.17 -15.63
CA THR A 75 -0.13 -3.19 -16.72
C THR A 75 -1.46 -2.44 -16.96
N GLN A 76 -1.43 -1.36 -17.75
CA GLN A 76 -2.62 -0.57 -18.09
C GLN A 76 -2.81 -0.48 -19.61
N ASP A 77 -4.06 -0.60 -20.05
CA ASP A 77 -4.52 -0.46 -21.44
C ASP A 77 -5.74 0.48 -21.44
N GLY A 78 -5.49 1.77 -21.66
CA GLY A 78 -6.51 2.82 -21.52
C GLY A 78 -7.10 2.88 -20.11
N ALA A 79 -8.40 2.63 -19.98
CA ALA A 79 -9.12 2.59 -18.70
C ALA A 79 -9.08 1.21 -18.01
N ASP A 80 -8.59 0.17 -18.70
CA ASP A 80 -8.55 -1.18 -18.17
C ASP A 80 -7.17 -1.47 -17.58
N VAL A 81 -7.17 -2.11 -16.41
CA VAL A 81 -5.98 -2.51 -15.66
C VAL A 81 -5.87 -4.03 -15.74
N ILE A 82 -4.73 -4.53 -16.19
CA ILE A 82 -4.52 -5.95 -16.50
C ILE A 82 -3.55 -6.51 -15.46
N ALA A 83 -4.05 -7.34 -14.54
CA ALA A 83 -3.22 -8.10 -13.61
C ALA A 83 -2.99 -9.51 -14.17
N ARG A 84 -1.73 -9.90 -14.32
CA ARG A 84 -1.30 -11.27 -14.64
C ARG A 84 -0.69 -11.89 -13.40
N VAL A 85 -1.26 -13.00 -12.93
CA VAL A 85 -0.60 -13.83 -11.91
C VAL A 85 0.61 -14.50 -12.55
N VAL A 86 1.80 -14.24 -12.02
CA VAL A 86 3.08 -14.80 -12.51
C VAL A 86 3.62 -15.90 -11.60
N ALA A 87 3.27 -15.86 -10.32
CA ALA A 87 3.63 -16.85 -9.33
C ALA A 87 2.46 -17.04 -8.35
N ASP A 88 2.07 -18.30 -8.12
CA ASP A 88 1.03 -18.71 -7.18
C ASP A 88 1.39 -20.13 -6.70
N PRO A 89 1.69 -20.34 -5.40
CA PRO A 89 1.93 -21.66 -4.81
C PRO A 89 0.69 -22.58 -4.84
N GLY A 90 -0.48 -22.02 -5.15
CA GLY A 90 -1.78 -22.67 -5.15
C GLY A 90 -2.59 -22.35 -3.89
N GLY A 91 -3.91 -22.51 -3.99
CA GLY A 91 -4.85 -22.33 -2.88
C GLY A 91 -5.49 -20.95 -2.78
N VAL A 92 -5.05 -19.97 -3.58
CA VAL A 92 -5.69 -18.64 -3.66
C VAL A 92 -6.64 -18.59 -4.85
N SER A 93 -7.84 -18.03 -4.70
CA SER A 93 -8.77 -17.92 -5.82
C SER A 93 -8.43 -16.71 -6.71
N PRO A 94 -8.61 -16.80 -8.05
CA PRO A 94 -8.47 -15.65 -8.94
C PRO A 94 -9.37 -14.45 -8.59
N ALA A 95 -10.47 -14.68 -7.86
CA ALA A 95 -11.37 -13.64 -7.39
C ALA A 95 -10.81 -12.91 -6.16
N ASP A 96 -10.16 -13.61 -5.22
CA ASP A 96 -9.51 -12.98 -4.07
C ASP A 96 -8.28 -12.17 -4.52
N VAL A 97 -7.46 -12.72 -5.43
CA VAL A 97 -6.33 -11.97 -6.04
C VAL A 97 -6.84 -10.70 -6.74
N ARG A 98 -7.92 -10.80 -7.52
CA ARG A 98 -8.57 -9.64 -8.14
C ARG A 98 -8.96 -8.59 -7.10
N GLY A 99 -9.75 -8.97 -6.09
CA GLY A 99 -10.27 -8.03 -5.10
C GLY A 99 -9.15 -7.34 -4.31
N GLN A 100 -8.07 -8.07 -4.01
CA GLN A 100 -6.91 -7.52 -3.34
C GLN A 100 -6.13 -6.54 -4.23
N VAL A 101 -5.93 -6.83 -5.52
CA VAL A 101 -5.30 -5.89 -6.48
C VAL A 101 -6.18 -4.67 -6.75
N GLU A 102 -7.50 -4.86 -6.88
CA GLU A 102 -8.47 -3.76 -7.02
C GLU A 102 -8.41 -2.83 -5.79
N ARG A 103 -8.29 -3.37 -4.57
CA ARG A 103 -8.08 -2.58 -3.35
C ARG A 103 -6.71 -1.90 -3.31
N ILE A 104 -5.62 -2.61 -3.65
CA ILE A 104 -4.25 -2.07 -3.68
C ILE A 104 -4.17 -0.83 -4.58
N LEU A 105 -4.85 -0.83 -5.72
CA LEU A 105 -4.84 0.27 -6.68
C LEU A 105 -6.06 1.21 -6.57
N ALA A 106 -6.90 1.03 -5.55
CA ALA A 106 -8.14 1.79 -5.32
C ALA A 106 -9.05 1.86 -6.56
N LEU A 107 -9.19 0.73 -7.25
CA LEU A 107 -10.08 0.50 -8.41
C LEU A 107 -11.49 0.07 -7.97
N ASP A 108 -11.59 -0.54 -6.79
CA ASP A 108 -12.85 -0.96 -6.16
C ASP A 108 -13.73 0.23 -5.75
N VAL A 109 -13.09 1.36 -5.41
CA VAL A 109 -13.73 2.65 -5.15
C VAL A 109 -14.11 3.35 -6.45
N ASP A 110 -15.34 3.88 -6.50
CA ASP A 110 -15.77 4.74 -7.62
C ASP A 110 -15.09 6.12 -7.53
N GLY A 111 -14.18 6.39 -8.46
CA GLY A 111 -13.44 7.65 -8.55
C GLY A 111 -14.02 8.63 -9.58
N THR A 112 -15.21 8.38 -10.13
CA THR A 112 -15.82 9.26 -11.15
C THR A 112 -16.06 10.68 -10.62
N GLY A 113 -16.47 10.82 -9.36
CA GLY A 113 -16.69 12.12 -8.71
C GLY A 113 -15.43 12.78 -8.15
N PHE A 114 -14.24 12.18 -8.24
CA PHE A 114 -13.06 12.70 -7.53
C PHE A 114 -12.59 14.07 -8.05
N LEU A 115 -12.66 14.31 -9.37
CA LEU A 115 -12.29 15.61 -9.94
C LEU A 115 -13.22 16.74 -9.51
N ALA A 116 -14.49 16.45 -9.23
CA ALA A 116 -15.43 17.47 -8.75
C ALA A 116 -14.99 18.09 -7.41
N VAL A 117 -14.21 17.37 -6.58
CA VAL A 117 -13.61 17.96 -5.38
C VAL A 117 -12.66 19.11 -5.75
N GLY A 118 -11.86 18.96 -6.81
CA GLY A 118 -10.96 20.00 -7.30
C GLY A 118 -11.63 21.14 -8.06
N GLU A 119 -12.88 20.97 -8.49
CA GLU A 119 -13.72 22.05 -9.03
C GLU A 119 -14.26 22.96 -7.93
N HIS A 120 -14.46 22.42 -6.72
CA HIS A 120 -14.99 23.15 -5.56
C HIS A 120 -13.89 23.64 -4.61
N ASP A 121 -12.74 22.99 -4.60
CA ASP A 121 -11.55 23.33 -3.82
C ASP A 121 -10.34 23.56 -4.76
N PRO A 122 -9.96 24.83 -5.04
CA PRO A 122 -8.88 25.15 -5.97
C PRO A 122 -7.52 24.59 -5.59
N VAL A 123 -7.25 24.37 -4.28
CA VAL A 123 -6.02 23.73 -3.81
C VAL A 123 -6.00 22.28 -4.30
N VAL A 124 -7.11 21.56 -4.10
CA VAL A 124 -7.23 20.16 -4.54
C VAL A 124 -7.18 20.06 -6.06
N GLY A 125 -7.82 20.99 -6.78
CA GLY A 125 -7.80 21.04 -8.24
C GLY A 125 -6.38 21.18 -8.81
N GLU A 126 -5.53 22.00 -8.18
CA GLU A 126 -4.12 22.12 -8.57
C GLU A 126 -3.32 20.84 -8.27
N LEU A 127 -3.52 20.22 -7.10
CA LEU A 127 -2.85 18.97 -6.77
C LEU A 127 -3.26 17.81 -7.71
N GLN A 128 -4.53 17.78 -8.14
CA GLN A 128 -5.03 16.83 -9.15
C GLN A 128 -4.39 17.06 -10.53
N ARG A 129 -4.14 18.31 -10.94
CA ARG A 129 -3.40 18.63 -12.17
C ARG A 129 -1.93 18.21 -12.10
N ARG A 130 -1.26 18.38 -10.95
CA ARG A 130 0.15 18.00 -10.75
C ARG A 130 0.40 16.49 -10.75
N ARG A 131 -0.51 15.71 -10.19
CA ARG A 131 -0.41 14.24 -10.13
C ARG A 131 -1.64 13.58 -10.81
N PRO A 132 -1.81 13.73 -12.14
CA PRO A 132 -3.03 13.36 -12.85
C PRO A 132 -3.27 11.85 -12.80
N GLY A 133 -4.47 11.45 -12.37
CA GLY A 133 -4.86 10.05 -12.22
C GLY A 133 -4.20 9.32 -11.04
N LEU A 134 -3.47 10.01 -10.16
CA LEU A 134 -2.95 9.42 -8.92
C LEU A 134 -4.12 9.08 -7.98
N ARG A 135 -4.14 7.83 -7.51
CA ARG A 135 -5.00 7.33 -6.42
C ARG A 135 -4.15 6.79 -5.28
N PRO A 136 -4.71 6.55 -4.09
CA PRO A 136 -4.02 5.82 -3.03
C PRO A 136 -3.60 4.40 -3.44
N VAL A 137 -2.30 4.17 -3.58
CA VAL A 137 -1.69 2.84 -3.77
C VAL A 137 -1.49 2.21 -2.40
N GLN A 138 -2.41 1.36 -1.96
CA GLN A 138 -2.50 0.86 -0.59
C GLN A 138 -1.38 -0.14 -0.26
N PHE A 139 -1.16 -0.38 1.04
CA PHE A 139 -0.53 -1.63 1.48
C PHE A 139 -1.39 -2.81 1.02
N HIS A 140 -0.76 -3.97 0.85
CA HIS A 140 -1.46 -5.14 0.33
C HIS A 140 -2.58 -5.63 1.26
N SER A 141 -2.51 -5.35 2.56
CA SER A 141 -3.55 -5.68 3.55
C SER A 141 -3.52 -4.73 4.76
N PRO A 142 -4.59 -4.68 5.58
CA PRO A 142 -4.60 -4.02 6.89
C PRO A 142 -3.52 -4.57 7.84
N TYR A 143 -3.26 -5.87 7.77
CA TYR A 143 -2.18 -6.56 8.47
C TYR A 143 -0.79 -5.99 8.10
N GLU A 144 -0.48 -5.84 6.81
CA GLU A 144 0.80 -5.25 6.38
C GLU A 144 0.94 -3.79 6.82
N ALA A 145 -0.14 -3.00 6.75
CA ALA A 145 -0.15 -1.61 7.22
C ALA A 145 0.10 -1.52 8.74
N ALA A 146 -0.45 -2.45 9.53
CA ALA A 146 -0.25 -2.51 10.97
C ALA A 146 1.18 -2.96 11.34
N ALA A 147 1.71 -3.95 10.61
CA ALA A 147 3.08 -4.41 10.77
C ALA A 147 4.07 -3.28 10.46
N TRP A 148 3.86 -2.55 9.36
CA TRP A 148 4.61 -1.35 9.02
C TRP A 148 4.54 -0.29 10.13
N ALA A 149 3.36 -0.02 10.69
CA ALA A 149 3.19 0.92 11.78
C ALA A 149 4.02 0.54 13.02
N ILE A 150 4.02 -0.74 13.43
CA ILE A 150 4.80 -1.24 14.57
C ILE A 150 6.30 -1.19 14.28
N ILE A 151 6.74 -1.61 13.09
CA ILE A 151 8.15 -1.55 12.66
C ILE A 151 8.63 -0.11 12.67
N GLY A 152 7.87 0.84 12.11
CA GLY A 152 8.20 2.26 11.99
C GLY A 152 8.22 3.06 13.30
N GLN A 153 7.64 2.57 14.39
CA GLN A 153 7.57 3.31 15.65
C GLN A 153 8.95 3.76 16.16
N ARG A 154 9.09 5.07 16.39
CA ARG A 154 10.28 5.73 16.98
C ARG A 154 11.59 5.55 16.19
N ILE A 155 11.53 5.21 14.90
CA ILE A 155 12.69 5.14 14.01
C ILE A 155 12.40 5.89 12.70
N ARG A 156 13.43 6.13 11.87
CA ARG A 156 13.24 6.75 10.55
C ARG A 156 12.54 5.77 9.59
N MET A 157 11.70 6.28 8.68
CA MET A 157 11.01 5.45 7.69
C MET A 157 11.97 4.65 6.80
N THR A 158 13.14 5.21 6.46
CA THR A 158 14.19 4.50 5.72
C THR A 158 14.81 3.34 6.51
N GLN A 159 14.94 3.46 7.84
CA GLN A 159 15.37 2.35 8.71
C GLN A 159 14.27 1.29 8.85
N ALA A 160 13.02 1.71 8.97
CA ALA A 160 11.84 0.84 9.02
C ALA A 160 11.69 0.03 7.72
N ALA A 161 11.93 0.65 6.57
CA ALA A 161 11.94 0.01 5.26
C ALA A 161 12.96 -1.13 5.20
N VAL A 162 14.21 -0.87 5.56
CA VAL A 162 15.27 -1.90 5.61
C VAL A 162 14.91 -3.06 6.54
N ILE A 163 14.27 -2.79 7.69
CA ILE A 163 13.80 -3.85 8.60
C ILE A 163 12.65 -4.64 7.96
N ARG A 164 11.64 -3.99 7.36
CA ARG A 164 10.53 -4.65 6.64
C ARG A 164 11.04 -5.54 5.51
N THR A 165 11.95 -5.04 4.67
CA THR A 165 12.54 -5.80 3.56
C THR A 165 13.26 -7.05 4.07
N ARG A 166 14.09 -6.93 5.12
CA ARG A 166 14.78 -8.09 5.71
C ARG A 166 13.82 -9.11 6.33
N ILE A 167 12.68 -8.67 6.88
CA ILE A 167 11.64 -9.56 7.40
C ILE A 167 11.00 -10.34 6.24
N ALA A 168 10.66 -9.67 5.13
CA ALA A 168 10.16 -10.30 3.92
C ALA A 168 11.18 -11.29 3.32
N GLU A 169 12.44 -10.89 3.13
CA GLU A 169 13.53 -11.74 2.63
C GLU A 169 13.77 -13.01 3.46
N ARG A 170 13.58 -12.95 4.79
CA ARG A 170 13.89 -14.05 5.71
C ARG A 170 12.71 -14.97 6.01
N LEU A 171 11.48 -14.46 5.98
CA LEU A 171 10.29 -15.16 6.48
C LEU A 171 9.11 -15.20 5.48
N GLY A 172 9.18 -14.43 4.40
CA GLY A 172 8.19 -14.41 3.33
C GLY A 172 8.56 -15.35 2.19
N GLU A 173 7.59 -15.57 1.31
CA GLU A 173 7.79 -16.33 0.07
C GLU A 173 8.33 -15.42 -1.04
N THR A 174 9.29 -15.91 -1.81
CA THR A 174 9.89 -15.14 -2.92
C THR A 174 9.20 -15.48 -4.23
N MET A 175 8.59 -14.48 -4.85
CA MET A 175 7.93 -14.57 -6.14
C MET A 175 8.92 -14.28 -7.27
N ASP A 176 8.92 -15.12 -8.31
CA ASP A 176 9.72 -14.93 -9.53
C ASP A 176 8.87 -14.31 -10.64
N PHE A 177 9.37 -13.23 -11.23
CA PHE A 177 8.75 -12.49 -12.34
C PHE A 177 9.48 -12.71 -13.68
N GLY A 178 10.50 -13.56 -13.69
CA GLY A 178 11.35 -13.92 -14.83
C GLY A 178 12.54 -12.97 -15.04
N ASP A 179 12.34 -11.66 -14.90
CA ASP A 179 13.38 -10.63 -14.99
C ASP A 179 13.83 -10.10 -13.62
N ARG A 180 13.07 -10.40 -12.56
CA ARG A 180 13.40 -10.07 -11.17
C ARG A 180 12.69 -11.01 -10.20
N THR A 181 13.17 -11.06 -8.96
CA THR A 181 12.45 -11.65 -7.83
C THR A 181 11.95 -10.57 -6.87
N LEU A 182 10.88 -10.87 -6.12
CA LEU A 182 10.33 -10.02 -5.07
C LEU A 182 9.89 -10.88 -3.88
N PRO A 183 10.39 -10.64 -2.65
CA PRO A 183 9.85 -11.29 -1.47
C PRO A 183 8.52 -10.64 -1.07
N ALA A 184 7.48 -11.45 -0.89
CA ALA A 184 6.26 -11.03 -0.23
C ALA A 184 6.53 -10.77 1.26
N PHE A 185 5.72 -9.90 1.89
CA PHE A 185 5.75 -9.83 3.35
C PHE A 185 5.25 -11.17 3.95
N PRO A 186 5.74 -11.62 5.13
CA PRO A 186 5.37 -12.93 5.65
C PRO A 186 3.87 -13.03 5.91
N ALA A 187 3.28 -14.17 5.55
CA ALA A 187 1.91 -14.52 5.94
C ALA A 187 1.73 -14.44 7.47
N PRO A 188 0.51 -14.14 7.98
CA PRO A 188 0.34 -13.80 9.39
C PRO A 188 0.83 -14.87 10.37
N GLY A 189 0.54 -16.15 10.12
CA GLY A 189 1.10 -17.27 10.90
C GLY A 189 2.63 -17.36 10.91
N ARG A 190 3.32 -16.97 9.82
CA ARG A 190 4.80 -16.88 9.79
C ARG A 190 5.32 -15.73 10.65
N LEU A 191 4.59 -14.62 10.76
CA LEU A 191 4.92 -13.50 11.65
C LEU A 191 4.55 -13.81 13.11
N ALA A 192 3.52 -14.61 13.37
CA ALA A 192 3.15 -15.10 14.70
C ALA A 192 4.29 -15.89 15.37
N GLU A 193 5.16 -16.52 14.57
CA GLU A 193 6.37 -17.25 14.98
C GLU A 193 7.66 -16.40 15.03
N LEU A 194 7.61 -15.10 14.69
CA LEU A 194 8.80 -14.23 14.53
C LEU A 194 9.80 -14.38 15.70
N GLY A 195 11.02 -14.83 15.41
CA GLY A 195 12.12 -14.92 16.39
C GLY A 195 12.74 -13.57 16.73
N GLU A 196 13.88 -13.59 17.43
CA GLU A 196 14.70 -12.38 17.57
C GLU A 196 15.15 -11.86 16.20
N PHE A 197 15.06 -10.54 16.01
CA PHE A 197 15.29 -9.89 14.72
C PHE A 197 16.10 -8.59 14.86
N PRO A 198 17.26 -8.45 14.18
CA PRO A 198 18.09 -7.25 14.26
C PRO A 198 17.33 -5.97 13.86
N GLY A 199 17.36 -4.97 14.75
CA GLY A 199 16.66 -3.69 14.56
C GLY A 199 15.25 -3.65 15.18
N LEU A 200 14.71 -4.77 15.67
CA LEU A 200 13.51 -4.80 16.50
C LEU A 200 13.85 -4.97 17.98
N THR A 201 13.02 -4.38 18.84
CA THR A 201 13.05 -4.64 20.29
C THR A 201 12.15 -5.84 20.61
N GLY A 202 12.38 -6.53 21.74
CA GLY A 202 11.50 -7.62 22.20
C GLY A 202 10.02 -7.23 22.20
N ARG A 203 9.69 -6.03 22.72
CA ARG A 203 8.33 -5.49 22.67
C ARG A 203 7.75 -5.40 21.24
N LYS A 204 8.54 -4.96 20.24
CA LYS A 204 8.06 -4.92 18.84
C LYS A 204 7.87 -6.33 18.28
N ILE A 205 8.73 -7.28 18.63
CA ILE A 205 8.59 -8.68 18.23
C ILE A 205 7.28 -9.25 18.82
N ASP A 206 7.02 -9.06 20.11
CA ASP A 206 5.78 -9.55 20.74
C ASP A 206 4.52 -8.90 20.17
N GLN A 207 4.58 -7.61 19.83
CA GLN A 207 3.51 -6.90 19.13
C GLN A 207 3.27 -7.45 17.72
N LEU A 208 4.32 -7.70 16.93
CA LEU A 208 4.22 -8.30 15.59
C LEU A 208 3.72 -9.75 15.64
N ARG A 209 4.12 -10.54 16.65
CA ARG A 209 3.58 -11.89 16.88
C ARG A 209 2.09 -11.87 17.20
N ALA A 210 1.67 -10.94 18.06
CA ALA A 210 0.25 -10.76 18.40
C ALA A 210 -0.57 -10.27 17.20
N LEU A 211 0.02 -9.40 16.36
CA LEU A 211 -0.58 -8.95 15.12
C LEU A 211 -0.75 -10.11 14.11
N GLY A 212 0.23 -11.00 13.99
CA GLY A 212 0.13 -12.20 13.15
C GLY A 212 -1.07 -13.05 13.53
N ARG A 213 -1.20 -13.39 14.82
CA ARG A 213 -2.36 -14.13 15.35
C ARG A 213 -3.69 -13.40 15.12
N ALA A 214 -3.74 -12.10 15.40
CA ALA A 214 -4.96 -11.30 15.19
C ALA A 214 -5.41 -11.28 13.71
N ALA A 215 -4.47 -11.35 12.77
CA ALA A 215 -4.79 -11.45 11.34
C ALA A 215 -5.21 -12.88 10.93
N ASP A 216 -4.58 -13.93 11.47
CA ASP A 216 -5.07 -15.32 11.28
C ASP A 216 -6.48 -15.52 11.87
N GLU A 217 -6.81 -14.82 12.96
CA GLU A 217 -8.13 -14.77 13.60
C GLU A 217 -9.16 -13.90 12.84
N GLY A 218 -8.77 -13.28 11.71
CA GLY A 218 -9.66 -12.47 10.86
C GLY A 218 -9.87 -11.02 11.30
N LEU A 219 -9.28 -10.58 12.42
CA LEU A 219 -9.51 -9.24 13.01
C LEU A 219 -8.98 -8.06 12.16
N LEU A 220 -8.39 -8.35 11.00
CA LEU A 220 -7.78 -7.40 10.06
C LEU A 220 -8.30 -7.58 8.62
N ASP A 221 -9.51 -8.13 8.44
CA ASP A 221 -10.19 -8.16 7.13
C ASP A 221 -10.52 -6.73 6.65
N ALA A 222 -10.16 -6.42 5.41
CA ALA A 222 -10.30 -5.09 4.83
C ALA A 222 -11.76 -4.69 4.52
N ALA A 223 -12.61 -5.66 4.19
CA ALA A 223 -14.02 -5.44 3.89
C ALA A 223 -14.82 -5.21 5.18
N GLU A 224 -14.56 -6.01 6.22
CA GLU A 224 -15.18 -5.82 7.54
C GLU A 224 -14.79 -4.45 8.14
N LEU A 225 -13.50 -4.10 8.12
CA LEU A 225 -13.01 -2.79 8.57
C LEU A 225 -13.63 -1.60 7.80
N ARG A 226 -14.04 -1.80 6.55
CA ARG A 226 -14.71 -0.76 5.73
C ARG A 226 -16.23 -0.76 5.86
N ALA A 227 -16.84 -1.85 6.34
CA ALA A 227 -18.27 -1.93 6.58
C ALA A 227 -18.67 -1.29 7.92
N LEU A 228 -17.76 -1.28 8.89
CA LEU A 228 -17.95 -0.62 10.19
C LEU A 228 -18.01 0.92 10.06
N PRO A 229 -18.77 1.61 10.93
CA PRO A 229 -18.60 3.04 11.16
C PRO A 229 -17.15 3.38 11.49
N VAL A 230 -16.64 4.48 10.95
CA VAL A 230 -15.21 4.86 11.04
C VAL A 230 -14.67 4.82 12.49
N GLU A 231 -15.41 5.37 13.46
CA GLU A 231 -14.98 5.37 14.87
C GLU A 231 -14.99 3.97 15.51
N GLU A 232 -15.87 3.07 15.06
CA GLU A 232 -15.88 1.67 15.51
C GLU A 232 -14.69 0.91 14.93
N ALA A 233 -14.42 1.05 13.62
CA ALA A 233 -13.23 0.50 12.98
C ALA A 233 -11.94 0.98 13.64
N LEU A 234 -11.83 2.29 13.93
CA LEU A 234 -10.68 2.86 14.64
C LEU A 234 -10.59 2.36 16.09
N THR A 235 -11.71 2.10 16.77
CA THR A 235 -11.73 1.54 18.13
C THR A 235 -11.26 0.09 18.14
N HIS A 236 -11.78 -0.74 17.23
CA HIS A 236 -11.35 -2.11 17.01
C HIS A 236 -9.85 -2.20 16.72
N LEU A 237 -9.35 -1.39 15.77
CA LEU A 237 -7.92 -1.34 15.45
C LEU A 237 -7.05 -0.90 16.64
N ARG A 238 -7.51 0.04 17.47
CA ARG A 238 -6.80 0.48 18.69
C ARG A 238 -6.74 -0.59 19.80
N ALA A 239 -7.54 -1.65 19.74
CA ALA A 239 -7.44 -2.78 20.66
C ALA A 239 -6.21 -3.67 20.38
N LEU A 240 -5.64 -3.60 19.17
CA LEU A 240 -4.51 -4.42 18.77
C LEU A 240 -3.19 -3.99 19.46
N PRO A 241 -2.37 -4.93 19.97
CA PRO A 241 -1.13 -4.60 20.68
C PRO A 241 -0.16 -3.74 19.88
N GLY A 242 -0.01 -2.46 20.28
CA GLY A 242 0.90 -1.51 19.64
C GLY A 242 0.28 -0.64 18.55
N VAL A 243 -1.01 -0.76 18.28
CA VAL A 243 -1.72 0.13 17.35
C VAL A 243 -2.26 1.34 18.11
N GLY A 244 -1.57 2.48 18.01
CA GLY A 244 -2.05 3.76 18.53
C GLY A 244 -3.02 4.48 17.58
N PRO A 245 -3.58 5.65 17.94
CA PRO A 245 -4.55 6.37 17.10
C PRO A 245 -4.08 6.64 15.66
N PHE A 246 -2.88 7.19 15.48
CA PHE A 246 -2.25 7.36 14.16
C PHE A 246 -2.07 6.04 13.39
N SER A 247 -1.76 4.94 14.10
CA SER A 247 -1.60 3.62 13.46
C SER A 247 -2.93 3.03 13.04
N ALA A 248 -4.00 3.22 13.82
CA ALA A 248 -5.35 2.80 13.45
C ALA A 248 -5.86 3.55 12.22
N GLU A 249 -5.65 4.87 12.16
CA GLU A 249 -5.90 5.67 10.95
C GLU A 249 -5.11 5.12 9.76
N LEU A 250 -3.79 4.96 9.89
CA LEU A 250 -2.95 4.42 8.83
C LEU A 250 -3.46 3.06 8.31
N VAL A 251 -3.88 2.16 9.19
CA VAL A 251 -4.42 0.84 8.80
C VAL A 251 -5.75 0.97 8.06
N LEU A 252 -6.68 1.81 8.54
CA LEU A 252 -7.98 1.99 7.89
C LEU A 252 -7.87 2.70 6.52
N LEU A 253 -7.08 3.78 6.44
CA LEU A 253 -6.90 4.55 5.21
C LEU A 253 -6.03 3.83 4.17
N ARG A 254 -4.93 3.21 4.61
CA ARG A 254 -3.86 2.71 3.72
C ARG A 254 -3.73 1.20 3.68
N GLY A 255 -4.39 0.45 4.57
CA GLY A 255 -4.44 -1.02 4.51
C GLY A 255 -5.81 -1.55 4.07
N ALA A 256 -6.89 -1.08 4.70
CA ALA A 256 -8.25 -1.42 4.27
C ALA A 256 -8.72 -0.59 3.05
N GLY A 257 -8.14 0.59 2.87
CA GLY A 257 -8.39 1.46 1.73
C GLY A 257 -9.69 2.26 1.82
N HIS A 258 -10.14 2.61 3.03
CA HIS A 258 -11.36 3.40 3.21
C HIS A 258 -11.21 4.79 2.56
N PRO A 259 -12.07 5.19 1.60
CA PRO A 259 -11.86 6.40 0.78
C PRO A 259 -12.17 7.71 1.51
N ASP A 260 -13.01 7.66 2.56
CA ASP A 260 -13.52 8.86 3.24
C ASP A 260 -13.19 8.91 4.74
N VAL A 261 -11.90 8.93 5.11
CA VAL A 261 -11.47 9.21 6.49
C VAL A 261 -10.57 10.44 6.52
N PHE A 262 -10.72 11.28 7.54
CA PHE A 262 -9.81 12.38 7.83
C PHE A 262 -8.77 11.95 8.89
N PRO A 263 -7.46 11.97 8.60
CA PRO A 263 -6.40 11.68 9.57
C PRO A 263 -6.31 12.72 10.71
N ALA A 264 -6.95 12.46 11.84
CA ALA A 264 -6.93 13.34 13.00
C ALA A 264 -5.59 13.30 13.77
N HIS A 265 -4.71 12.33 13.48
CA HIS A 265 -3.43 12.16 14.19
C HIS A 265 -2.19 12.26 13.28
N GLU A 266 -2.35 12.57 11.98
CA GLU A 266 -1.24 12.66 11.02
C GLU A 266 -0.68 14.09 10.91
N LYS A 267 0.28 14.42 11.78
CA LYS A 267 0.92 15.75 11.83
C LYS A 267 1.51 16.25 10.51
N ARG A 268 1.93 15.35 9.61
CA ARG A 268 2.41 15.72 8.27
C ARG A 268 1.27 16.24 7.38
N LEU A 269 0.10 15.62 7.43
CA LEU A 269 -1.09 16.14 6.74
C LEU A 269 -1.47 17.50 7.32
N HIS A 270 -1.51 17.63 8.65
CA HIS A 270 -1.87 18.90 9.31
C HIS A 270 -0.95 20.05 8.89
N ARG A 271 0.36 19.79 8.78
CA ARG A 271 1.32 20.76 8.24
C ARG A 271 1.08 21.10 6.77
N ALA A 272 0.75 20.11 5.93
CA ALA A 272 0.43 20.36 4.53
C ALA A 272 -0.82 21.25 4.41
N MET A 273 -1.84 20.98 5.23
CA MET A 273 -3.07 21.78 5.30
C MET A 273 -2.79 23.20 5.82
N ALA A 274 -1.98 23.34 6.88
CA ALA A 274 -1.57 24.64 7.42
C ALA A 274 -0.97 25.55 6.33
N ALA A 275 -0.05 25.01 5.52
CA ALA A 275 0.62 25.76 4.46
C ALA A 275 -0.26 26.04 3.22
N LEU A 276 -1.10 25.08 2.83
CA LEU A 276 -1.92 25.21 1.61
C LEU A 276 -3.20 26.05 1.82
N TYR A 277 -3.74 26.07 3.04
CA TYR A 277 -4.99 26.78 3.39
C TYR A 277 -4.77 27.97 4.34
N ASP A 278 -3.52 28.36 4.58
CA ASP A 278 -3.12 29.52 5.41
C ASP A 278 -3.75 29.51 6.82
N LEU A 279 -3.64 28.37 7.52
CA LEU A 279 -4.29 28.14 8.82
C LEU A 279 -3.40 28.48 10.03
N GLY A 280 -2.22 29.09 9.79
CA GLY A 280 -1.19 29.32 10.82
C GLY A 280 -0.37 28.07 11.18
N GLU A 281 0.60 28.20 12.09
CA GLU A 281 1.59 27.14 12.38
C GLU A 281 1.02 25.91 13.11
N ASP A 282 0.01 26.09 13.96
CA ASP A 282 -0.63 25.03 14.77
C ASP A 282 -2.17 25.13 14.71
N PRO A 283 -2.78 24.77 13.56
CA PRO A 283 -4.22 24.89 13.37
C PRO A 283 -4.99 23.89 14.23
N SER A 284 -6.13 24.31 14.78
CA SER A 284 -6.98 23.44 15.58
C SER A 284 -7.53 22.26 14.74
N LEU A 285 -7.77 21.13 15.40
CA LEU A 285 -8.33 19.95 14.73
C LEU A 285 -9.69 20.24 14.08
N ASP A 286 -10.48 21.15 14.66
CA ASP A 286 -11.78 21.53 14.12
C ASP A 286 -11.66 22.45 12.89
N ALA A 287 -10.66 23.34 12.84
CA ALA A 287 -10.36 24.10 11.62
C ALA A 287 -9.89 23.19 10.48
N LEU A 288 -9.05 22.20 10.78
CA LEU A 288 -8.61 21.20 9.81
C LEU A 288 -9.80 20.33 9.32
N ARG A 289 -10.69 19.92 10.23
CA ARG A 289 -11.92 19.18 9.88
C ARG A 289 -12.86 19.99 8.98
N ALA A 290 -13.05 21.28 9.26
CA ALA A 290 -13.90 22.15 8.46
C ALA A 290 -13.42 22.25 7.00
N VAL A 291 -12.10 22.31 6.76
CA VAL A 291 -11.52 22.19 5.41
C VAL A 291 -11.78 20.79 4.84
N ALA A 292 -11.46 19.74 5.62
CA ALA A 292 -11.53 18.36 5.13
C ALA A 292 -12.95 17.88 4.80
N ASP A 293 -14.00 18.42 5.41
CA ASP A 293 -15.38 18.04 5.08
C ASP A 293 -15.79 18.43 3.65
N GLY A 294 -15.15 19.45 3.06
CA GLY A 294 -15.30 19.79 1.63
C GLY A 294 -14.77 18.72 0.67
N TRP A 295 -13.93 17.79 1.16
CA TRP A 295 -13.34 16.73 0.32
C TRP A 295 -14.16 15.44 0.27
N ARG A 296 -15.32 15.38 0.93
CA ARG A 296 -16.18 14.19 0.94
C ARG A 296 -16.70 13.86 -0.47
N PRO A 297 -16.82 12.58 -0.86
CA PRO A 297 -16.53 11.35 -0.10
C PRO A 297 -15.09 10.82 -0.30
N TYR A 298 -14.11 11.70 -0.53
CA TYR A 298 -12.74 11.36 -0.94
C TYR A 298 -11.67 11.88 0.03
N ARG A 299 -11.99 12.08 1.32
CA ARG A 299 -11.06 12.65 2.32
C ARG A 299 -9.71 11.94 2.40
N THR A 300 -9.67 10.61 2.27
CA THR A 300 -8.41 9.83 2.24
C THR A 300 -7.58 10.11 0.99
N TRP A 301 -8.24 10.32 -0.15
CA TRP A 301 -7.58 10.54 -1.44
C TRP A 301 -7.01 11.94 -1.53
N THR A 302 -7.78 12.96 -1.10
CA THR A 302 -7.28 14.33 -0.99
C THR A 302 -6.14 14.42 0.02
N ALA A 303 -6.27 13.79 1.19
CA ALA A 303 -5.19 13.72 2.19
C ALA A 303 -3.91 13.03 1.65
N LEU A 304 -4.00 12.14 0.67
CA LEU A 304 -2.81 11.63 -0.02
C LEU A 304 -2.14 12.73 -0.86
N LEU A 305 -2.91 13.43 -1.71
CA LEU A 305 -2.37 14.46 -2.60
C LEU A 305 -1.63 15.55 -1.82
N LEU A 306 -2.18 16.00 -0.68
CA LEU A 306 -1.52 16.98 0.20
C LEU A 306 -0.19 16.46 0.78
N ARG A 307 -0.09 15.16 1.09
CA ARG A 307 1.14 14.55 1.63
C ARG A 307 2.20 14.33 0.55
N VAL A 308 1.77 14.00 -0.67
CA VAL A 308 2.66 13.91 -1.84
C VAL A 308 3.20 15.30 -2.16
N TRP A 309 2.34 16.33 -2.21
CA TRP A 309 2.79 17.73 -2.36
C TRP A 309 3.83 18.12 -1.31
N LEU A 310 3.58 17.80 -0.03
CA LEU A 310 4.52 18.13 1.05
C LEU A 310 5.86 17.42 0.85
N GLU A 311 5.87 16.16 0.41
CA GLU A 311 7.12 15.46 0.10
C GLU A 311 7.82 16.02 -1.14
N ASP A 312 7.07 16.40 -2.18
CA ASP A 312 7.57 17.09 -3.37
C ASP A 312 8.24 18.43 -3.02
N GLN A 313 7.78 19.12 -1.97
CA GLN A 313 8.38 20.39 -1.51
C GLN A 313 9.59 20.21 -0.57
N THR A 314 9.72 19.06 0.10
CA THR A 314 10.62 18.95 1.28
C THR A 314 11.56 17.75 1.30
N HIS A 315 11.26 16.70 0.56
CA HIS A 315 12.02 15.44 0.51
C HIS A 315 12.35 14.86 1.91
N GLU A 316 11.49 15.07 2.90
CA GLU A 316 11.71 14.65 4.29
C GLU A 316 11.66 13.14 4.50
N ILE A 317 10.83 12.43 3.73
CA ILE A 317 10.75 10.95 3.74
C ILE A 317 12.04 10.40 3.12
N ALA A 318 12.46 10.94 1.97
CA ALA A 318 13.67 10.52 1.26
C ALA A 318 14.96 10.82 2.06
N THR A 319 15.09 12.03 2.60
CA THR A 319 16.30 12.47 3.34
C THR A 319 16.31 12.06 4.82
N GLY A 320 15.15 11.75 5.40
CA GLY A 320 14.98 11.49 6.82
C GLY A 320 15.27 12.70 7.72
N ARG A 321 15.22 13.92 7.18
CA ARG A 321 15.42 15.20 7.88
C ARG A 321 14.18 16.06 7.72
N ARG A 322 13.74 16.74 8.79
CA ARG A 322 12.62 17.69 8.72
C ARG A 322 13.13 19.03 8.18
N VAL A 323 12.47 19.57 7.17
CA VAL A 323 12.60 20.96 6.72
C VAL A 323 11.63 21.80 7.57
N MET A 324 11.98 23.02 7.97
CA MET A 324 11.05 23.85 8.76
C MET A 324 10.23 24.77 7.86
N ASP A 325 10.92 25.56 7.04
CA ASP A 325 10.31 26.52 6.12
C ASP A 325 9.75 25.80 4.90
N LEU A 326 8.48 26.04 4.59
CA LEU A 326 7.86 25.58 3.34
C LEU A 326 7.91 26.71 2.32
N PRO A 327 8.00 26.40 1.00
CA PRO A 327 7.83 27.44 -0.01
C PRO A 327 6.45 28.09 0.14
N ASP A 328 6.39 29.39 -0.14
CA ASP A 328 5.13 30.13 -0.18
C ASP A 328 4.12 29.45 -1.12
N ARG A 329 2.84 29.75 -0.86
CA ARG A 329 1.65 29.24 -1.52
C ARG A 329 1.87 28.85 -2.99
N VAL A 330 1.35 27.69 -3.40
CA VAL A 330 1.18 27.42 -4.84
C VAL A 330 0.21 28.46 -5.40
N ASP A 331 0.78 29.41 -6.12
CA ASP A 331 0.06 30.44 -6.86
C ASP A 331 -0.80 29.75 -7.93
N PRO A 332 -2.15 29.83 -7.85
CA PRO A 332 -3.04 29.15 -8.79
C PRO A 332 -3.02 29.78 -10.19
N ASP A 333 -2.40 30.96 -10.35
CA ASP A 333 -2.31 31.71 -11.61
C ASP A 333 -0.92 31.59 -12.30
N ARG A 334 -0.11 30.57 -11.95
CA ARG A 334 1.27 30.38 -12.43
C ARG A 334 1.58 29.04 -13.12
#